data_AF-A0AA97HC36-F1
#
_entry.id   AF-A0AA97HC36-F1
#
_cell.length_a   1.000
_cell.length_b   1.000
_cell.length_c   1.000
_cell.angle_alpha   90.00
_cell.angle_beta   90.00
_cell.angle_gamma   90.00
#
_symmetry.space_group_name_H-M   'P 1'
#
loop_
_entity.id
_entity.type
_entity.pdbx_description
1 polymer ?
#
loop_
_entity_poly.entity_id
_entity_poly.type
_entity_poly.pdbx_seq_one_letter_code
_entity_poly.pdbx_strand_id
1 'polypeptide(L)'
;MYCSEPQIRLLDALEQLGCMKMRQAKTFLRLCFGMEEKAAKSIVRQLRYKGDIHIDENTGDLVIPGKECDRNIIRAFDIAFSFAEQGDAPEIMTPPRPYLMLAYYAVRELQLLILYVPVGMEWRCGTQLSVMRKKAKIKTLQVMLLADEGQLERIGTHVPCVAAYTDSAGRLKIKSLEGKRHGD
;
A
#
# COMPACT_ATOMS: atom_id res chain seq x y z
N MET A 1 -17.54 25.44 -0.41
CA MET A 1 -17.64 24.57 0.77
C MET A 1 -16.25 24.03 1.04
N TYR A 2 -15.66 24.33 2.20
CA TYR A 2 -14.28 23.95 2.50
C TYR A 2 -14.19 22.47 2.92
N CYS A 3 -13.20 21.74 2.41
CA CYS A 3 -12.85 20.42 2.93
C CYS A 3 -11.98 20.59 4.18
N SER A 4 -12.24 19.79 5.21
CA SER A 4 -11.36 19.74 6.38
C SER A 4 -10.05 19.02 6.05
N GLU A 5 -9.00 19.28 6.82
CA GLU A 5 -7.70 18.61 6.61
C GLU A 5 -7.82 17.06 6.55
N PRO A 6 -8.62 16.39 7.42
CA PRO A 6 -8.81 14.95 7.29
C PRO A 6 -9.57 14.51 6.04
N GLN A 7 -10.45 15.35 5.50
CA GLN A 7 -11.11 15.09 4.22
C GLN A 7 -10.10 15.16 3.08
N ILE A 8 -9.28 16.22 3.05
CA ILE A 8 -8.25 16.42 2.02
C ILE A 8 -7.27 15.26 2.04
N ARG A 9 -6.68 14.94 3.20
CA ARG A 9 -5.70 13.84 3.30
C ARG A 9 -6.26 12.48 2.88
N LEU A 10 -7.53 12.18 3.19
CA LEU A 10 -8.15 10.93 2.77
C LEU A 10 -8.43 10.92 1.25
N LEU A 11 -8.89 12.04 0.70
CA LEU A 11 -9.11 12.19 -0.74
C LEU A 11 -7.79 12.07 -1.51
N ASP A 12 -6.72 12.74 -1.08
CA ASP A 12 -5.41 12.66 -1.72
C ASP A 12 -4.94 11.20 -1.83
N ALA A 13 -5.03 10.43 -0.74
CA ALA A 13 -4.66 9.01 -0.74
C ALA A 13 -5.52 8.17 -1.71
N LEU A 14 -6.82 8.45 -1.77
CA LEU A 14 -7.76 7.80 -2.70
C LEU A 14 -7.54 8.25 -4.15
N GLU A 15 -7.17 9.50 -4.40
CA GLU A 15 -6.87 10.00 -5.72
C GLU A 15 -5.59 9.37 -6.28
N GLN A 16 -4.59 9.11 -5.45
CA GLN A 16 -3.38 8.42 -5.90
C GLN A 16 -3.63 6.97 -6.30
N LEU A 17 -4.50 6.26 -5.57
CA LEU A 17 -4.59 4.79 -5.66
C LEU A 17 -5.96 4.24 -6.09
N GLY A 18 -6.97 5.10 -6.20
CA GLY A 18 -8.30 4.80 -6.76
C GLY A 18 -9.33 4.29 -5.77
N CYS A 19 -8.94 3.40 -4.84
CA CYS A 19 -9.88 2.83 -3.89
C CYS A 19 -9.26 2.44 -2.54
N MET A 20 -10.13 2.27 -1.55
CA MET A 20 -9.77 1.86 -0.19
C MET A 20 -10.95 1.22 0.53
N LYS A 21 -10.72 0.23 1.40
CA LYS A 21 -11.79 -0.29 2.27
C LYS A 21 -12.18 0.72 3.36
N MET A 22 -13.44 0.68 3.81
CA MET A 22 -13.87 1.45 4.98
C MET A 22 -12.98 1.22 6.22
N ARG A 23 -12.55 -0.03 6.47
CA ARG A 23 -11.62 -0.33 7.58
C ARG A 23 -10.28 0.37 7.43
N GLN A 24 -9.80 0.49 6.20
CA GLN A 24 -8.52 1.12 5.86
C GLN A 24 -8.61 2.64 6.01
N ALA A 25 -9.72 3.25 5.57
CA ALA A 25 -9.96 4.69 5.75
C ALA A 25 -10.01 5.07 7.23
N LYS A 26 -10.67 4.26 8.06
CA LYS A 26 -10.67 4.43 9.51
C LYS A 26 -9.25 4.32 10.09
N THR A 27 -8.49 3.30 9.70
CA THR A 27 -7.10 3.13 10.16
C THR A 27 -6.23 4.30 9.74
N PHE A 28 -6.35 4.76 8.50
CA PHE A 28 -5.60 5.90 7.97
C PHE A 28 -5.88 7.18 8.75
N LEU A 29 -7.16 7.53 8.92
CA LEU A 29 -7.57 8.71 9.69
C LEU A 29 -7.15 8.64 11.16
N ARG A 30 -7.15 7.45 11.76
CA ARG A 30 -6.64 7.24 13.11
C ARG A 30 -5.12 7.44 13.16
N LEU A 31 -4.36 6.92 12.20
CA LEU A 31 -2.91 7.07 12.15
C LEU A 31 -2.51 8.54 11.94
N CYS A 32 -3.19 9.26 11.05
CA CYS A 32 -2.89 10.66 10.75
C CYS A 32 -3.32 11.63 11.87
N PHE A 33 -4.49 11.40 12.49
CA PHE A 33 -5.14 12.41 13.34
C PHE A 33 -5.58 11.90 14.72
N GLY A 34 -5.27 10.65 15.09
CA GLY A 34 -5.76 10.06 16.34
C GLY A 34 -7.28 9.89 16.39
N MET A 35 -7.93 9.90 15.23
CA MET A 35 -9.38 10.03 15.14
C MET A 35 -10.12 8.77 15.61
N GLU A 36 -11.22 8.97 16.34
CA GLU A 36 -12.14 7.89 16.70
C GLU A 36 -12.93 7.37 15.49
N GLU A 37 -13.38 6.10 15.58
CA GLU A 37 -14.11 5.44 14.50
C GLU A 37 -15.40 6.20 14.09
N LYS A 38 -16.14 6.77 15.04
CA LYS A 38 -17.37 7.53 14.73
C LYS A 38 -17.07 8.78 13.92
N ALA A 39 -16.02 9.52 14.29
CA ALA A 39 -15.58 10.70 13.56
C ALA A 39 -15.07 10.33 12.16
N ALA A 40 -14.28 9.26 12.03
CA ALA A 40 -13.82 8.75 10.75
C ALA A 40 -14.98 8.36 9.80
N LYS A 41 -16.01 7.68 10.33
CA LYS A 41 -17.23 7.38 9.55
C LYS A 41 -17.97 8.64 9.10
N SER A 42 -17.99 9.67 9.95
CA SER A 42 -18.59 10.96 9.59
C SER A 42 -17.86 11.63 8.43
N ILE A 43 -16.52 11.61 8.43
CA ILE A 43 -15.70 12.11 7.31
C ILE A 43 -16.06 11.41 6.01
N VAL A 44 -16.07 10.07 6.00
CA VAL A 44 -16.41 9.28 4.81
C VAL A 44 -17.84 9.56 4.34
N ARG A 45 -18.81 9.67 5.27
CA ARG A 45 -20.19 10.02 4.93
C ARG A 45 -20.31 11.40 4.27
N GLN A 46 -19.56 12.39 4.77
CA GLN A 46 -19.56 13.73 4.20
C GLN A 46 -18.96 13.75 2.79
N LEU A 47 -17.84 13.06 2.57
CA LEU A 47 -17.23 12.92 1.24
C LEU A 47 -18.19 12.23 0.25
N ARG A 48 -18.86 11.17 0.70
CA ARG A 48 -19.89 10.49 -0.11
C ARG A 48 -21.04 11.42 -0.46
N TYR A 49 -21.55 12.18 0.50
CA TYR A 49 -22.67 13.11 0.28
C TYR A 49 -22.32 14.21 -0.73
N LYS A 50 -21.05 14.66 -0.74
CA LYS A 50 -20.54 15.63 -1.73
C LYS A 50 -20.37 15.02 -3.13
N GLY A 51 -20.30 13.69 -3.24
CA GLY A 51 -20.01 12.99 -4.49
C GLY A 51 -18.52 12.80 -4.78
N ASP A 52 -17.64 13.16 -3.85
CA ASP A 52 -16.18 13.02 -4.01
C ASP A 52 -15.75 11.54 -4.04
N ILE A 53 -16.55 10.68 -3.39
CA ILE A 53 -16.37 9.23 -3.37
C ILE A 53 -17.73 8.54 -3.51
N HIS A 54 -17.73 7.32 -4.04
CA HIS A 54 -18.86 6.41 -3.96
C HIS A 54 -18.47 5.14 -3.21
N ILE A 55 -19.48 4.37 -2.80
CA ILE A 55 -19.29 3.05 -2.19
C ILE A 55 -19.72 2.04 -3.24
N ASP A 56 -18.82 1.15 -3.65
CA ASP A 56 -19.15 0.05 -4.54
C ASP A 56 -20.15 -0.89 -3.85
N GLU A 57 -21.29 -1.15 -4.48
CA GLU A 57 -22.37 -1.93 -3.85
C GLU A 57 -22.05 -3.42 -3.73
N ASN A 58 -21.20 -3.95 -4.61
CA ASN A 58 -20.82 -5.36 -4.60
C ASN A 58 -19.76 -5.64 -3.55
N THR A 59 -18.86 -4.68 -3.30
CA THR A 59 -17.64 -4.91 -2.54
C THR A 59 -17.57 -4.09 -1.25
N GLY A 60 -18.36 -3.03 -1.14
CA GLY A 60 -18.34 -2.09 -0.02
C GLY A 60 -17.09 -1.20 0.04
N ASP A 61 -16.31 -1.13 -1.05
CA ASP A 61 -15.09 -0.33 -1.11
C ASP A 61 -15.42 1.15 -1.36
N LEU A 62 -14.61 2.04 -0.79
CA LEU A 62 -14.63 3.47 -1.10
C LEU A 62 -13.86 3.69 -2.40
N VAL A 63 -14.47 4.33 -3.39
CA VAL A 63 -13.90 4.47 -4.73
C VAL A 63 -14.07 5.90 -5.23
N ILE A 64 -13.03 6.43 -5.88
CA ILE A 64 -13.10 7.71 -6.59
C ILE A 64 -13.96 7.53 -7.86
N PRO A 65 -14.90 8.45 -8.16
CA PRO A 65 -15.67 8.39 -9.40
C PRO A 65 -14.78 8.21 -10.64
N GLY A 66 -15.16 7.26 -11.51
CA GLY A 66 -14.42 6.98 -12.75
C GLY A 66 -13.13 6.15 -12.58
N LYS A 67 -12.79 5.71 -11.37
CA LYS A 67 -11.68 4.78 -11.12
C LYS A 67 -12.17 3.38 -10.82
N GLU A 68 -11.43 2.39 -11.28
CA GLU A 68 -11.65 0.99 -10.91
C GLU A 68 -10.87 0.65 -9.64
N CYS A 69 -11.39 -0.30 -8.86
CA CYS A 69 -10.72 -0.77 -7.66
C CYS A 69 -9.87 -2.01 -7.93
N ASP A 70 -8.54 -1.83 -7.98
CA ASP A 70 -7.59 -2.93 -8.03
C ASP A 70 -7.44 -3.58 -6.64
N ARG A 71 -7.68 -4.89 -6.56
CA ARG A 71 -7.55 -5.65 -5.30
C ARG A 71 -6.13 -5.64 -4.75
N ASN A 72 -5.12 -5.50 -5.59
CA ASN A 72 -3.74 -5.38 -5.14
C ASN A 72 -3.49 -4.06 -4.42
N ILE A 73 -4.19 -2.97 -4.78
CA ILE A 73 -4.11 -1.68 -4.06
C ILE A 73 -4.63 -1.84 -2.64
N ILE A 74 -5.75 -2.55 -2.46
CA ILE A 74 -6.27 -2.86 -1.13
C ILE A 74 -5.23 -3.62 -0.31
N ARG A 75 -4.57 -4.63 -0.89
CA ARG A 75 -3.49 -5.37 -0.20
C ARG A 75 -2.28 -4.48 0.11
N ALA A 76 -1.93 -3.58 -0.80
CA ALA A 76 -0.84 -2.62 -0.62
C ALA A 76 -1.09 -1.68 0.57
N PHE A 77 -2.33 -1.24 0.79
CA PHE A 77 -2.68 -0.43 1.96
C PHE A 77 -2.50 -1.18 3.27
N ASP A 78 -2.90 -2.46 3.30
CA ASP A 78 -2.69 -3.28 4.50
C ASP A 78 -1.22 -3.44 4.84
N ILE A 79 -0.38 -3.60 3.81
CA ILE A 79 1.08 -3.62 3.98
C ILE A 79 1.57 -2.27 4.49
N ALA A 80 1.22 -1.15 3.85
CA ALA A 80 1.65 0.17 4.30
C ALA A 80 1.22 0.46 5.75
N PHE A 81 0.01 0.08 6.16
CA PHE A 81 -0.43 0.27 7.54
C PHE A 81 0.29 -0.66 8.53
N SER A 82 0.74 -1.83 8.11
CA SER A 82 1.54 -2.71 8.98
C SER A 82 2.92 -2.13 9.31
N PHE A 83 3.44 -1.23 8.48
CA PHE A 83 4.67 -0.48 8.75
C PHE A 83 4.43 0.85 9.47
N ALA A 84 3.19 1.33 9.57
CA ALA A 84 2.89 2.61 10.17
C ALA A 84 2.97 2.56 11.70
N GLU A 85 3.43 3.65 12.30
CA GLU A 85 3.42 3.86 13.74
C GLU A 85 2.50 5.05 14.07
N GLN A 86 2.06 5.15 15.33
CA GLN A 86 1.23 6.27 15.73
C GLN A 86 2.03 7.58 15.62
N GLY A 87 1.50 8.56 14.88
CA GLY A 87 2.20 9.81 14.58
C GLY A 87 3.16 9.74 13.39
N ASP A 88 3.32 8.57 12.77
CA ASP A 88 4.09 8.37 11.54
C ASP A 88 3.25 7.61 10.50
N ALA A 89 2.12 8.23 10.16
CA ALA A 89 1.21 7.72 9.15
C ALA A 89 1.87 7.78 7.75
N PRO A 90 1.57 6.82 6.86
CA PRO A 90 2.11 6.85 5.51
C PRO A 90 1.55 8.03 4.73
N GLU A 91 2.42 8.83 4.12
CA GLU A 91 2.04 9.74 3.04
C GLU A 91 2.02 8.97 1.72
N ILE A 92 0.84 8.87 1.12
CA ILE A 92 0.65 8.17 -0.14
C ILE A 92 0.96 9.13 -1.29
N MET A 93 1.91 8.74 -2.13
CA MET A 93 2.35 9.57 -3.26
C MET A 93 2.22 8.79 -4.57
N THR A 94 2.31 9.50 -5.69
CA THR A 94 2.31 8.88 -7.02
C THR A 94 3.49 7.90 -7.13
N PRO A 95 3.25 6.60 -7.34
CA PRO A 95 4.33 5.63 -7.42
C PRO A 95 5.07 5.76 -8.76
N PRO A 96 6.41 5.66 -8.77
CA PRO A 96 7.15 5.48 -10.01
C PRO A 96 6.83 4.10 -10.61
N ARG A 97 6.76 3.99 -11.93
CA ARG A 97 6.59 2.67 -12.56
C ARG A 97 7.80 1.77 -12.26
N PRO A 98 7.60 0.45 -12.05
CA PRO A 98 6.34 -0.31 -12.11
C PRO A 98 5.67 -0.50 -10.73
N TYR A 99 5.97 0.34 -9.74
CA TYR A 99 5.43 0.16 -8.40
C TYR A 99 3.93 0.46 -8.36
N LEU A 100 3.25 -0.34 -7.55
CA LEU A 100 1.82 -0.21 -7.28
C LEU A 100 1.54 0.90 -6.25
N MET A 101 2.45 1.07 -5.29
CA MET A 101 2.30 2.06 -4.22
C MET A 101 3.67 2.59 -3.80
N LEU A 102 3.68 3.90 -3.51
CA LEU A 102 4.73 4.61 -2.82
C LEU A 102 4.13 5.21 -1.54
N ALA A 103 4.66 4.81 -0.40
CA ALA A 103 4.34 5.41 0.90
C ALA A 103 5.60 5.97 1.53
N TYR A 104 5.53 7.20 2.05
CA TYR A 104 6.61 7.85 2.77
C TYR A 104 6.26 8.02 4.24
N TYR A 105 7.20 7.68 5.12
CA TYR A 105 7.07 7.77 6.57
C TYR A 105 8.04 8.83 7.06
N ALA A 106 7.52 10.03 7.34
CA ALA A 106 8.32 11.23 7.53
C ALA A 106 9.21 11.15 8.79
N VAL A 107 8.70 10.58 9.89
CA VAL A 107 9.45 10.52 11.15
C VAL A 107 10.67 9.60 11.03
N ARG A 108 10.54 8.49 10.30
CA ARG A 108 11.62 7.51 10.08
C ARG A 108 12.44 7.76 8.82
N GLU A 109 12.10 8.81 8.06
CA GLU A 109 12.64 9.11 6.73
C GLU A 109 12.70 7.87 5.83
N LEU A 110 11.63 7.08 5.86
CA LEU A 110 11.56 5.77 5.23
C LEU A 110 10.61 5.81 4.03
N GLN A 111 11.11 5.37 2.89
CA GLN A 111 10.30 5.13 1.72
C GLN A 111 9.92 3.65 1.62
N LEU A 112 8.63 3.36 1.44
CA LEU A 112 8.11 2.04 1.14
C LEU A 112 7.64 2.00 -0.31
N LEU A 113 8.18 1.05 -1.08
CA LEU A 113 7.79 0.81 -2.46
C LEU A 113 7.23 -0.60 -2.60
N ILE A 114 5.99 -0.71 -3.05
CA ILE A 114 5.31 -2.01 -3.21
C ILE A 114 5.20 -2.35 -4.70
N LEU A 115 5.76 -3.49 -5.09
CA LEU A 115 5.71 -4.05 -6.43
C LEU A 115 4.83 -5.30 -6.41
N TYR A 116 3.79 -5.36 -7.22
CA TYR A 116 3.04 -6.60 -7.44
C TYR A 116 3.84 -7.57 -8.32
N VAL A 117 3.86 -8.84 -7.94
CA VAL A 117 4.60 -9.92 -8.62
C VAL A 117 3.62 -11.00 -9.07
N PRO A 118 3.18 -10.97 -10.34
CA PRO A 118 2.37 -12.03 -10.91
C PRO A 118 3.08 -13.39 -10.85
N VAL A 119 2.30 -14.48 -10.82
CA VAL A 119 2.83 -15.85 -10.90
C VAL A 119 3.66 -16.01 -12.18
N GLY A 120 4.87 -16.54 -12.07
CA GLY A 120 5.80 -16.74 -13.18
C GLY A 120 6.69 -15.53 -13.52
N MET A 121 6.51 -14.38 -12.85
CA MET A 121 7.31 -13.17 -13.04
C MET A 121 8.36 -12.95 -11.93
N GLU A 122 8.55 -13.91 -11.03
CA GLU A 122 9.34 -13.77 -9.81
C GLU A 122 10.79 -13.35 -10.12
N TRP A 123 11.42 -14.04 -11.09
CA TRP A 123 12.79 -13.75 -11.49
C TRP A 123 12.93 -12.35 -12.10
N ARG A 124 12.04 -11.99 -13.05
CA ARG A 124 12.06 -10.68 -13.72
C ARG A 124 11.88 -9.55 -12.71
N CYS A 125 10.90 -9.66 -11.81
CA CYS A 125 10.64 -8.69 -10.77
C CYS A 125 11.81 -8.60 -9.77
N GLY A 126 12.42 -9.73 -9.40
CA GLY A 126 13.59 -9.78 -8.52
C GLY A 126 14.82 -9.09 -9.11
N THR A 127 15.12 -9.33 -10.40
CA THR A 127 16.20 -8.64 -11.12
C THR A 127 15.94 -7.13 -11.21
N GLN A 128 14.71 -6.73 -11.55
CA GLN A 128 14.33 -5.32 -11.65
C GLN A 128 14.47 -4.60 -10.31
N LEU A 129 14.03 -5.22 -9.22
CA LEU A 129 14.14 -4.68 -7.86
C LEU A 129 15.62 -4.45 -7.49
N SER A 130 16.49 -5.41 -7.82
CA SER A 130 17.94 -5.32 -7.58
C SER A 130 18.60 -4.13 -8.29
N VAL A 131 18.21 -3.86 -9.55
CA VAL A 131 18.69 -2.70 -10.32
C VAL A 131 18.18 -1.39 -9.70
N MET A 132 16.91 -1.35 -9.29
CA MET A 132 16.30 -0.15 -8.73
C MET A 132 16.87 0.22 -7.37
N ARG A 133 17.18 -0.77 -6.53
CA ARG A 133 17.75 -0.52 -5.19
C ARG A 133 19.09 0.20 -5.27
N LYS A 134 19.95 -0.14 -6.25
CA LYS A 134 21.24 0.53 -6.47
C LYS A 134 21.11 2.01 -6.80
N LYS A 135 19.93 2.45 -7.27
CA LYS A 135 19.65 3.84 -7.63
C LYS A 135 18.95 4.63 -6.52
N ALA A 136 18.54 3.98 -5.43
CA ALA A 136 17.81 4.63 -4.36
C ALA A 136 18.73 5.61 -3.60
N LYS A 137 18.30 6.88 -3.51
CA LYS A 137 19.01 7.94 -2.78
C LYS A 137 18.53 8.10 -1.34
N ILE A 138 17.36 7.56 -1.04
CA ILE A 138 16.68 7.63 0.26
C ILE A 138 16.59 6.21 0.82
N LYS A 139 16.55 6.08 2.15
CA LYS A 139 16.31 4.81 2.82
C LYS A 139 14.99 4.21 2.31
N THR A 140 15.12 3.12 1.56
CA THR A 140 14.00 2.52 0.83
C THR A 140 13.82 1.06 1.22
N LEU A 141 12.62 0.71 1.64
CA LEU A 141 12.15 -0.66 1.83
C LEU A 141 11.31 -1.08 0.62
N GLN A 142 11.79 -2.07 -0.12
CA GLN A 142 11.07 -2.62 -1.26
C GLN A 142 10.30 -3.86 -0.84
N VAL A 143 9.02 -3.89 -1.19
CA VAL A 143 8.11 -5.00 -0.91
C VAL A 143 7.68 -5.65 -2.23
N MET A 144 7.84 -6.96 -2.33
CA MET A 144 7.27 -7.81 -3.37
C MET A 144 5.93 -8.35 -2.87
N LEU A 145 4.84 -7.80 -3.37
CA LEU A 145 3.48 -8.30 -3.14
C LEU A 145 3.22 -9.47 -4.07
N LEU A 146 3.19 -10.68 -3.52
CA LEU A 146 3.01 -11.91 -4.29
C LEU A 146 1.52 -12.15 -4.56
N ALA A 147 1.23 -12.72 -5.72
CA ALA A 147 -0.08 -13.24 -6.06
C ALA A 147 -0.44 -14.47 -5.20
N ASP A 148 0.55 -15.32 -4.93
CA ASP A 148 0.37 -16.61 -4.26
C ASP A 148 1.52 -16.91 -3.26
N GLU A 149 1.22 -17.68 -2.21
CA GLU A 149 2.19 -18.08 -1.18
C GLU A 149 3.32 -18.96 -1.74
N GLY A 150 3.02 -19.85 -2.69
CA GLY A 150 3.99 -20.75 -3.31
C GLY A 150 5.06 -20.03 -4.14
N GLN A 151 4.87 -18.75 -4.45
CA GLN A 151 5.89 -17.94 -5.11
C GLN A 151 7.10 -17.68 -4.20
N LEU A 152 6.94 -17.73 -2.87
CA LEU A 152 7.97 -17.38 -1.92
C LEU A 152 9.28 -18.16 -2.14
N GLU A 153 9.18 -19.44 -2.49
CA GLU A 153 10.33 -20.32 -2.75
C GLU A 153 11.05 -19.98 -4.06
N ARG A 154 10.33 -19.35 -4.99
CA ARG A 154 10.80 -19.02 -6.35
C ARG A 154 11.36 -17.60 -6.46
N ILE A 155 11.25 -16.78 -5.41
CA ILE A 155 11.82 -15.43 -5.42
C ILE A 155 13.35 -15.52 -5.41
N GLY A 156 13.94 -15.20 -6.56
CA GLY A 156 15.36 -14.91 -6.71
C GLY A 156 15.60 -13.40 -6.70
N THR A 157 15.82 -12.82 -5.52
CA THR A 157 16.34 -11.44 -5.41
C THR A 157 17.82 -11.48 -4.99
N HIS A 158 18.64 -10.58 -5.54
CA HIS A 158 20.05 -10.43 -5.13
C HIS A 158 20.25 -9.32 -4.09
N VAL A 159 19.16 -8.65 -3.72
CA VAL A 159 19.17 -7.62 -2.68
C VAL A 159 18.16 -7.96 -1.60
N PRO A 160 18.39 -7.53 -0.36
CA PRO A 160 17.38 -7.70 0.67
C PRO A 160 16.06 -7.04 0.26
N CYS A 161 14.94 -7.68 0.53
CA CYS A 161 13.62 -7.11 0.32
C CYS A 161 12.62 -7.74 1.27
N VAL A 162 11.37 -7.33 1.17
CA VAL A 162 10.28 -7.93 1.94
C VAL A 162 9.34 -8.62 0.96
N ALA A 163 8.99 -9.87 1.22
CA ALA A 163 7.88 -10.53 0.55
C ALA A 163 6.61 -10.34 1.37
N ALA A 164 5.51 -9.97 0.71
CA ALA A 164 4.20 -9.88 1.32
C ALA A 164 3.20 -10.73 0.51
N TYR A 165 2.42 -11.57 1.18
CA TYR A 165 1.46 -12.46 0.55
C TYR A 165 0.32 -12.76 1.50
N THR A 166 -0.76 -13.33 0.98
CA THR A 166 -1.90 -13.77 1.78
C THR A 166 -1.78 -15.28 1.95
N ASP A 167 -1.78 -15.78 3.19
CA ASP A 167 -1.75 -17.23 3.43
C ASP A 167 -3.08 -17.89 3.06
N SER A 168 -3.12 -19.23 3.05
CA SER A 168 -4.34 -20.01 2.79
C SER A 168 -5.52 -19.67 3.73
N ALA A 169 -5.27 -19.07 4.89
CA ALA A 169 -6.29 -18.61 5.83
C ALA A 169 -6.73 -17.14 5.59
N GLY A 170 -6.25 -16.49 4.53
CA GLY A 170 -6.62 -15.12 4.19
C GLY A 170 -5.84 -14.05 4.98
N ARG A 171 -4.80 -14.43 5.73
CA ARG A 171 -4.04 -13.50 6.58
C ARG A 171 -2.86 -12.94 5.81
N LEU A 172 -2.62 -11.64 5.95
CA LEU A 172 -1.41 -11.00 5.42
C LEU A 172 -0.18 -11.52 6.18
N LYS A 173 0.79 -12.03 5.43
CA LYS A 173 2.11 -12.43 5.90
C LYS A 173 3.15 -11.52 5.27
N ILE A 174 4.12 -11.14 6.08
CA ILE A 174 5.25 -10.29 5.70
C ILE A 174 6.52 -11.00 6.14
N LYS A 175 7.46 -11.23 5.22
CA LYS A 175 8.71 -11.96 5.47
C LYS A 175 9.89 -11.20 4.87
N SER A 176 10.91 -10.96 5.68
CA SER A 176 12.18 -10.42 5.21
C SER A 176 12.94 -11.48 4.39
N LEU A 177 13.52 -11.05 3.28
CA LEU A 177 14.39 -11.84 2.41
C LEU A 177 15.77 -11.18 2.41
N GLU A 178 16.83 -11.93 2.70
CA GLU A 178 18.19 -11.38 2.81
C GLU A 178 18.89 -11.17 1.46
N GLY A 179 18.32 -11.72 0.38
CA GLY A 179 18.92 -11.73 -0.96
C GLY A 179 19.90 -12.90 -1.14
N LYS A 180 19.83 -13.56 -2.30
CA LYS A 180 20.74 -14.64 -2.67
C LYS A 180 22.03 -14.04 -3.24
N ARG A 181 23.18 -14.42 -2.67
CA ARG A 181 24.50 -14.05 -3.22
C ARG A 181 24.75 -14.85 -4.50
N HIS A 182 25.50 -14.28 -5.44
CA HIS A 182 25.98 -15.09 -6.58
C HIS A 182 26.86 -16.22 -6.03
N GLY A 183 26.40 -17.47 -6.15
CA GLY A 183 27.13 -18.65 -5.69
C GLY A 183 26.27 -19.77 -5.07
N ASP A 184 24.99 -19.53 -4.79
CA ASP A 184 24.02 -20.55 -4.35
C ASP A 184 23.14 -21.08 -5.49
#